data_AF-A0A602Z8K2-F1
#
_entry.id   AF-A0A602Z8K2-F1
#
_cell.length_a   1.000
_cell.length_b   1.000
_cell.length_c   1.000
_cell.angle_alpha   90.00
_cell.angle_beta   90.00
_cell.angle_gamma   90.00
#
_symmetry.space_group_name_H-M   'P 1'
#
loop_
_entity.id
_entity.type
_entity.pdbx_description
1 polymer ?
#
loop_
_entity_poly.entity_id
_entity_poly.type
_entity_poly.pdbx_seq_one_letter_code
_entity_poly.pdbx_strand_id
1 'polypeptide(L)' 'MSVTIVSPSAEAVKPRRHTRIRRADIPAKAIDPALKAFGRYIARSVRKGRRGHIPAMTNDVLGQVLRTLELKRAFN' A
#
# COMPACT_ATOMS: atom_id res chain seq x y z
N MET A 1 26.55 -35.39 2.08
CA MET A 1 25.10 -35.35 2.37
C MET A 1 24.53 -34.09 1.74
N SER A 2 24.02 -34.16 0.50
CA SER A 2 23.40 -33.02 -0.19
C SER A 2 21.95 -32.86 0.27
N VAL A 3 21.64 -31.76 0.94
CA VAL A 3 20.26 -31.43 1.34
C VAL A 3 19.54 -30.90 0.11
N THR A 4 18.82 -31.76 -0.59
CA THR A 4 17.95 -31.37 -1.70
C THR A 4 16.76 -30.61 -1.13
N ILE A 5 16.77 -29.28 -1.22
CA ILE A 5 15.62 -28.45 -0.83
C ILE A 5 14.55 -28.64 -1.93
N VAL A 6 13.71 -29.66 -1.76
CA VAL A 6 12.55 -29.87 -2.63
C VAL A 6 11.43 -28.97 -2.11
N SER A 7 11.08 -27.93 -2.87
CA SER A 7 9.91 -27.10 -2.56
C SER A 7 8.66 -27.99 -2.50
N PRO A 8 7.84 -27.91 -1.44
CA PRO A 8 6.63 -28.71 -1.34
C PRO A 8 5.70 -28.41 -2.52
N SER A 9 5.11 -29.45 -3.10
CA SER A 9 4.07 -29.33 -4.14
C SER A 9 2.94 -28.43 -3.64
N ALA A 10 2.32 -27.64 -4.52
CA ALA A 10 1.24 -26.71 -4.17
C ALA A 10 0.07 -27.40 -3.42
N GLU A 11 -0.13 -28.70 -3.66
CA GLU A 11 -1.13 -29.55 -2.99
C GLU A 11 -0.78 -29.87 -1.53
N ALA A 12 0.51 -29.87 -1.16
CA ALA A 12 1.00 -30.15 0.19
C ALA A 12 0.90 -28.92 1.13
N VAL A 13 0.62 -27.73 0.58
CA VAL A 13 0.51 -26.48 1.35
C VAL A 13 -0.96 -26.24 1.69
N LYS A 14 -1.32 -26.39 2.97
CA LYS A 14 -2.66 -26.01 3.45
C LYS A 14 -2.93 -24.54 3.09
N PRO A 15 -4.08 -24.20 2.48
CA PRO A 15 -4.37 -22.82 2.09
C PRO A 15 -4.50 -21.95 3.33
N ARG A 16 -3.44 -21.20 3.66
CA ARG A 16 -3.45 -20.22 4.74
C ARG A 16 -4.26 -19.00 4.29
N ARG A 17 -5.56 -19.00 4.61
CA ARG A 17 -6.43 -17.85 4.37
C ARG A 17 -6.13 -16.77 5.39
N HIS A 18 -5.39 -15.74 5.00
CA HIS A 18 -5.26 -14.53 5.80
C HIS A 18 -6.60 -13.76 5.80
N THR A 19 -7.12 -13.48 7.00
CA THR A 19 -8.32 -12.65 7.17
C THR A 19 -8.02 -11.23 6.71
N ARG A 20 -8.70 -10.79 5.65
CA ARG A 20 -8.61 -9.39 5.20
C ARG A 20 -9.49 -8.52 6.09
N ILE A 21 -8.88 -7.57 6.77
CA ILE A 21 -9.60 -6.55 7.56
C ILE A 21 -10.06 -5.46 6.59
N ARG A 22 -11.38 -5.31 6.42
CA ARG A 22 -11.96 -4.17 5.69
C ARG A 22 -12.05 -2.99 6.65
N ARG A 23 -11.38 -1.89 6.33
CA ARG A 23 -11.49 -0.62 7.06
C ARG A 23 -12.47 0.29 6.34
N ALA A 24 -13.14 1.15 7.10
CA ALA A 24 -14.01 2.18 6.54
C ALA A 24 -13.19 3.18 5.71
N ASP A 25 -13.81 3.73 4.68
CA ASP A 25 -13.20 4.74 3.84
C ASP A 25 -13.03 6.06 4.59
N ILE A 26 -11.86 6.67 4.45
CA ILE A 26 -11.60 8.00 5.00
C ILE A 26 -12.22 9.04 4.05
N PRO A 27 -13.10 9.94 4.53
CA PRO A 27 -13.68 10.98 3.69
C PRO A 27 -12.61 11.99 3.29
N ALA A 28 -12.68 12.51 2.05
CA ALA A 28 -11.64 13.37 1.48
C ALA A 28 -11.36 14.66 2.26
N LYS A 29 -12.33 15.12 3.07
CA LYS A 29 -12.22 16.29 3.95
C LYS A 29 -11.51 15.99 5.27
N ALA A 30 -11.50 14.73 5.72
CA ALA A 30 -10.85 14.32 6.97
C ALA A 30 -9.37 13.93 6.78
N ILE A 31 -8.88 13.92 5.54
CA ILE A 31 -7.46 13.69 5.26
C ILE A 31 -6.68 14.92 5.69
N ASP A 32 -5.66 14.71 6.52
CA ASP A 32 -4.71 15.76 6.91
C ASP A 32 -4.13 16.44 5.66
N PRO A 33 -4.21 17.78 5.53
CA PRO A 33 -3.61 18.54 4.44
C PRO A 33 -2.15 18.20 4.16
N ALA A 34 -1.34 17.92 5.19
CA ALA A 34 0.07 17.57 5.04
C ALA A 34 0.24 16.22 4.32
N LEU A 35 -0.53 15.20 4.74
CA LEU A 35 -0.52 13.87 4.12
C LEU A 35 -1.11 13.89 2.72
N LYS A 36 -2.10 14.75 2.48
CA LYS A 36 -2.65 15.01 1.16
C LYS A 36 -1.61 15.62 0.21
N ALA A 37 -0.81 16.57 0.70
CA ALA A 37 0.29 17.16 -0.07
C ALA A 37 1.38 16.11 -0.36
N PHE A 38 1.70 15.26 0.61
CA PHE A 38 2.68 14.17 0.45
C PHE A 38 2.23 13.13 -0.57
N GLY A 39 0.98 12.66 -0.51
CA GLY A 39 0.43 11.74 -1.52
C GLY A 39 0.47 12.34 -2.93
N ARG A 40 0.16 13.64 -3.07
CA ARG A 40 0.29 14.35 -4.36
C ARG A 40 1.74 14.46 -4.83
N TYR A 41 2.69 14.62 -3.91
CA TYR A 41 4.11 14.59 -4.24
C TYR A 41 4.51 13.21 -4.77
N ILE A 42 4.13 12.12 -4.10
CA ILE A 42 4.40 10.76 -4.57
C ILE A 42 3.82 10.53 -5.96
N ALA A 43 2.54 10.86 -6.18
CA ALA A 43 1.89 10.70 -7.48
C ALA A 43 2.62 11.45 -8.60
N ARG A 44 3.11 12.67 -8.32
CA ARG A 44 3.92 13.46 -9.27
C ARG A 44 5.28 12.82 -9.53
N SER A 45 5.95 12.31 -8.50
CA SER A 45 7.25 11.65 -8.64
C SER A 45 7.15 10.38 -9.47
N VAL A 46 6.11 9.56 -9.25
CA VAL A 46 5.83 8.35 -10.04
C VAL A 46 5.55 8.71 -11.50
N ARG A 47 4.74 9.74 -11.77
CA ARG A 47 4.51 10.23 -13.15
C ARG A 47 5.79 10.67 -13.86
N LYS A 48 6.78 11.16 -13.10
CA LYS A 48 8.11 11.54 -13.62
C LYS A 48 9.08 10.35 -13.74
N GLY A 49 8.63 9.12 -13.51
CA GLY A 49 9.47 7.92 -13.53
C GLY A 49 10.44 7.81 -12.34
N ARG A 50 10.27 8.64 -11.30
CA ARG A 50 11.12 8.61 -10.11
C ARG A 50 10.56 7.64 -9.08
N ARG A 51 11.44 6.84 -8.47
CA ARG A 51 11.08 6.01 -7.31
C ARG A 51 10.70 6.93 -6.14
N GLY A 52 9.52 6.72 -5.55
CA GLY A 52 9.06 7.46 -4.39
C GLY A 52 9.64 6.86 -3.10
N HIS A 53 10.21 7.70 -2.23
CA HIS A 53 10.62 7.28 -0.89
C HIS A 53 9.40 7.29 0.05
N ILE A 54 9.14 6.16 0.71
CA ILE A 54 8.11 6.04 1.75
C ILE A 54 8.83 5.95 3.09
N PRO A 55 8.77 6.99 3.95
CA PRO A 55 9.37 6.96 5.26
C PRO A 55 8.59 6.02 6.20
N ALA A 56 9.23 5.63 7.31
CA ALA A 56 8.54 4.92 8.38
C ALA A 56 7.43 5.81 8.97
N MET A 57 6.22 5.27 9.05
CA MET A 57 5.04 5.96 9.56
C MET A 57 4.03 4.96 10.13
N THR A 58 3.09 5.43 10.93
CA THR A 58 2.02 4.59 11.47
C THR A 58 1.03 4.16 10.37
N ASN A 59 0.28 3.09 10.62
CA ASN A 59 -0.70 2.56 9.66
C ASN A 59 -1.81 3.58 9.33
N ASP A 60 -2.19 4.43 10.29
CA ASP A 60 -3.23 5.43 10.09
C ASP A 60 -2.77 6.55 9.15
N VAL A 61 -1.52 7.00 9.33
CA VAL A 61 -0.86 7.98 8.46
C VAL A 61 -0.72 7.41 7.05
N LEU A 62 -0.26 6.16 6.93
CA LEU A 62 -0.15 5.48 5.64
C LEU A 62 -1.52 5.33 4.96
N GLY A 63 -2.57 5.00 5.71
CA GLY A 63 -3.94 4.92 5.21
C GLY A 63 -4.44 6.21 4.57
N GLN A 64 -4.15 7.36 5.19
CA GLN A 64 -4.50 8.68 4.64
C GLN A 64 -3.73 9.01 3.34
N VAL A 65 -2.44 8.64 3.28
CA VAL A 65 -1.63 8.80 2.06
C VAL A 65 -2.16 7.92 0.93
N LEU A 66 -2.46 6.66 1.21
CA LEU A 66 -3.04 5.73 0.23
C LEU A 66 -4.40 6.21 -0.27
N ARG A 67 -5.27 6.70 0.62
CA ARG A 67 -6.55 7.30 0.24
C ARG A 67 -6.37 8.51 -0.68
N THR A 68 -5.37 9.34 -0.42
CA THR A 68 -5.05 10.47 -1.29
C THR A 68 -4.64 10.02 -2.70
N LEU A 69 -3.83 8.97 -2.80
CA LEU A 69 -3.39 8.41 -4.09
C LEU A 69 -4.57 7.82 -4.86
N GLU A 70 -5.46 7.11 -4.18
CA GLU A 70 -6.69 6.56 -4.75
C GLU A 70 -7.59 7.67 -5.31
N LEU A 71 -7.87 8.71 -4.52
CA LEU A 71 -8.64 9.87 -4.96
C LEU A 71 -7.97 10.52 -6.18
N LYS A 72 -6.65 10.74 -6.16
CA LYS A 72 -5.96 11.36 -7.30
C LYS A 72 -6.01 10.49 -8.55
N ARG A 73 -6.00 9.16 -8.42
CA ARG A 73 -6.14 8.20 -9.51
C ARG A 73 -7.57 8.21 -10.10
N ALA A 74 -8.60 8.35 -9.26
CA ALA A 74 -9.99 8.43 -9.72
C ALA A 74 -10.28 9.70 -10.53
N PHE A 75 -9.56 10.80 -10.24
CA PHE A 75 -9.66 12.08 -10.97
C PHE A 75 -8.49 12.30 -11.94
N ASN A 76 -8.01 11.26 -12.62
CA ASN A 76 -6.88 11.34 -13.55
C ASN A 76 -7.24 10.76 -14.91
#